data_AF-A0A0E4CSN8-F1
#
_entry.id   AF-A0A0E4CSN8-F1
#
_cell.length_a   1.000
_cell.length_b   1.000
_cell.length_c   1.000
_cell.angle_alpha   90.00
_cell.angle_beta   90.00
_cell.angle_gamma   90.00
#
_symmetry.space_group_name_H-M   'P 1'
#
loop_
_entity.id
_entity.type
_entity.pdbx_description
1 polymer ?
#
loop_
_entity_poly.entity_id
_entity_poly.type
_entity_poly.pdbx_seq_one_letter_code
_entity_poly.pdbx_strand_id
1 'polypeptide(L)'
;MEIAQMPDDLSGDLSENQYLVKRIAPDLPPHHVFWRDLSKLVNLAFPQNSLSQPGTLQRQVHQFRYVISSQQAQYIRRYYKKSHMTDGQALASYLKERRIFSYYLNEPSRFHNKVAISDGSLHYPGGKESYNIKVLSNQFHSEFILSSHGSFLNEVDAEVVTEEGIVNGASFNYGRFSRHWQLDVDPVGPHDPIFRKKMSKGFQSPKNSKKRFGCKLADDYERSYFNPTGLYAKDGASHFKWVRKESKSFKGQIKSLGRDGNQQRSVLSIFRKIMAPIFRISQRIFPKK
;
A
#
# COMPACT_ATOMS: atom_id res chain seq x y z
N MET A 1 1.56 -15.63 24.39
CA MET A 1 1.93 -14.81 23.23
C MET A 1 1.84 -15.72 22.03
N GLU A 2 0.84 -15.56 21.17
CA GLU A 2 0.73 -16.39 19.97
C GLU A 2 1.69 -15.84 18.91
N ILE A 3 2.58 -16.70 18.41
CA ILE A 3 3.53 -16.37 17.34
C ILE A 3 2.72 -16.17 16.04
N ALA A 4 3.19 -15.31 15.13
CA ALA A 4 2.51 -15.02 13.86
C ALA A 4 2.22 -16.28 12.99
N GLN A 5 2.94 -17.38 13.23
CA GLN A 5 2.76 -18.68 12.55
C GLN A 5 2.74 -18.55 11.03
N MET A 6 3.68 -17.77 10.49
CA MET A 6 3.88 -17.69 9.05
C MET A 6 4.13 -19.10 8.48
N PRO A 7 3.43 -19.52 7.41
CA PRO A 7 3.71 -20.78 6.75
C PRO A 7 5.08 -20.74 6.08
N ASP A 8 5.55 -21.88 5.57
CA ASP A 8 6.77 -21.89 4.77
C ASP A 8 6.63 -21.05 3.51
N ASP A 9 5.49 -21.09 2.83
CA ASP A 9 5.12 -20.25 1.68
C ASP A 9 3.65 -19.88 1.82
N LEU A 10 3.29 -18.62 1.60
CA LEU A 10 1.89 -18.19 1.59
C LEU A 10 1.13 -18.90 0.48
N SER A 11 -0.08 -19.39 0.76
CA SER A 11 -0.94 -20.04 -0.23
C SER A 11 -1.73 -19.05 -1.07
N GLY A 12 -2.04 -17.88 -0.50
CA GLY A 12 -2.92 -16.87 -1.08
C GLY A 12 -4.40 -17.14 -0.82
N ASP A 13 -4.74 -18.23 -0.12
CA ASP A 13 -6.11 -18.58 0.21
C ASP A 13 -6.71 -17.58 1.20
N LEU A 14 -7.98 -17.23 0.98
CA LEU A 14 -8.66 -16.24 1.82
C LEU A 14 -8.68 -16.64 3.31
N SER A 15 -8.86 -17.92 3.61
CA SER A 15 -8.87 -18.42 5.00
C SER A 15 -7.50 -18.26 5.67
N GLU A 16 -6.41 -18.55 4.97
CA GLU A 16 -5.04 -18.32 5.45
C GLU A 16 -4.77 -16.83 5.65
N ASN A 17 -5.14 -15.99 4.68
CA ASN A 17 -4.98 -14.53 4.77
C ASN A 17 -5.70 -13.97 6.01
N GLN A 18 -6.96 -14.38 6.23
CA GLN A 18 -7.74 -14.00 7.40
C GLN A 18 -7.11 -14.48 8.70
N TYR A 19 -6.61 -15.71 8.72
CA TYR A 19 -5.96 -16.30 9.88
C TYR A 19 -4.69 -15.57 10.28
N LEU A 20 -3.83 -15.22 9.31
CA LEU A 20 -2.58 -14.50 9.55
C LEU A 20 -2.82 -13.05 9.96
N VAL A 21 -3.74 -12.35 9.29
CA VAL A 21 -4.08 -10.95 9.63
C VAL A 21 -4.66 -10.84 11.04
N LYS A 22 -5.51 -11.78 11.47
CA LYS A 22 -6.11 -11.78 12.82
C LYS A 22 -5.10 -11.89 13.96
N ARG A 23 -3.86 -12.29 13.69
CA ARG A 23 -2.77 -12.38 14.70
C ARG A 23 -2.09 -11.05 14.97
N ILE A 24 -2.26 -10.09 14.07
CA ILE A 24 -1.81 -8.72 14.29
C ILE A 24 -2.96 -7.98 14.97
N ALA A 25 -2.65 -7.22 16.02
CA ALA A 25 -3.65 -6.47 16.76
C ALA A 25 -4.49 -5.59 15.80
N PRO A 26 -5.83 -5.74 15.78
CA PRO A 26 -6.67 -5.09 14.78
C PRO A 26 -6.71 -3.57 14.93
N ASP A 27 -6.38 -3.06 16.12
CA ASP A 27 -6.32 -1.65 16.47
C ASP A 27 -4.92 -1.04 16.30
N LEU A 28 -3.90 -1.82 15.90
CA LEU A 28 -2.56 -1.33 15.60
C LEU A 28 -2.58 -0.51 14.30
N PRO A 29 -2.45 0.83 14.35
CA PRO A 29 -2.64 1.65 13.18
C PRO A 29 -1.41 1.66 12.26
N PRO A 30 -1.54 1.95 10.96
CA PRO A 30 -0.41 2.04 10.02
C PRO A 30 0.65 3.09 10.41
N HIS A 31 0.28 4.14 11.16
CA HIS A 31 1.19 5.18 11.64
C HIS A 31 1.86 4.86 12.98
N HIS A 32 1.63 3.68 13.56
CA HIS A 32 2.21 3.33 14.85
C HIS A 32 3.75 3.22 14.78
N VAL A 33 4.43 3.59 15.87
CA VAL A 33 5.90 3.53 15.97
C VAL A 33 6.44 2.09 15.90
N PHE A 34 5.61 1.10 16.27
CA PHE A 34 5.94 -0.32 16.16
C PHE A 34 6.46 -0.70 14.78
N TRP A 35 5.83 -0.21 13.71
CA TRP A 35 6.22 -0.54 12.34
C TRP A 35 7.62 -0.07 12.00
N ARG A 36 8.01 1.10 12.51
CA ARG A 36 9.38 1.61 12.36
C ARG A 36 10.37 0.75 13.13
N ASP A 37 10.01 0.33 14.35
CA ASP A 37 10.90 -0.44 15.20
C ASP A 37 11.06 -1.88 14.68
N LEU A 38 9.99 -2.48 14.11
CA LEU A 38 10.05 -3.72 13.33
C LEU A 38 10.98 -3.58 12.12
N SER A 39 10.83 -2.53 11.32
CA SER A 39 11.69 -2.28 10.16
C SER A 39 13.16 -2.11 10.55
N LYS A 40 13.45 -1.44 11.67
CA LYS A 40 14.80 -1.34 12.21
C LYS A 40 15.35 -2.70 12.62
N LEU A 41 14.54 -3.53 13.28
CA LEU A 41 14.95 -4.87 13.68
C LEU A 41 15.28 -5.74 12.46
N VAL A 42 14.42 -5.75 11.43
CA VAL A 42 14.68 -6.48 10.19
C VAL A 42 15.95 -5.96 9.51
N ASN A 43 16.14 -4.65 9.48
CA ASN A 43 17.34 -4.05 8.92
C ASN A 43 18.63 -4.50 9.63
N LEU A 44 18.60 -4.64 10.95
CA LEU A 44 19.73 -5.13 11.75
C LEU A 44 19.95 -6.64 11.59
N ALA A 45 18.87 -7.42 11.56
CA ALA A 45 18.92 -8.87 11.42
C ALA A 45 19.39 -9.32 10.04
N PHE A 46 19.12 -8.52 9.01
CA PHE A 46 19.46 -8.83 7.62
C PHE A 46 20.40 -7.78 7.00
N PRO A 47 21.68 -7.73 7.39
CA PRO A 47 22.64 -6.78 6.82
C PRO A 47 22.94 -7.10 5.34
N GLN A 48 23.31 -6.06 4.58
CA GLN A 48 23.52 -6.14 3.13
C GLN A 48 22.35 -6.84 2.42
N ASN A 49 22.61 -7.86 1.60
CA ASN A 49 21.62 -8.59 0.81
C ASN A 49 21.27 -9.95 1.45
N SER A 50 21.43 -10.10 2.76
CA SER A 50 21.19 -11.39 3.44
C SER A 50 19.72 -11.80 3.45
N LEU A 51 18.78 -10.85 3.34
CA LEU A 51 17.35 -11.15 3.18
C LEU A 51 17.01 -11.75 1.80
N SER A 52 17.89 -11.61 0.81
CA SER A 52 17.71 -12.23 -0.52
C SER A 52 18.36 -13.61 -0.63
N GLN A 53 19.05 -14.06 0.43
CA GLN A 53 19.69 -15.38 0.42
C GLN A 53 18.66 -16.48 0.67
N PRO A 54 18.85 -17.69 0.10
CA PRO A 54 17.96 -18.81 0.36
C PRO A 54 17.80 -19.10 1.87
N GLY A 55 16.56 -19.29 2.30
CA GLY A 55 16.25 -19.69 3.67
C GLY A 55 14.78 -19.49 4.02
N THR A 56 14.27 -20.30 4.95
CA THR A 56 12.87 -20.24 5.38
C THR A 56 12.55 -18.93 6.08
N LEU A 57 13.41 -18.47 7.00
CA LEU A 57 13.19 -17.22 7.71
C LEU A 57 13.20 -16.02 6.76
N GLN A 58 14.13 -15.97 5.81
CA GLN A 58 14.23 -14.91 4.79
C GLN A 58 12.94 -14.82 3.99
N ARG A 59 12.46 -15.98 3.53
CA ARG A 59 11.21 -16.10 2.79
C ARG A 59 10.01 -15.64 3.60
N GLN A 60 9.89 -16.12 4.83
CA GLN A 60 8.81 -15.73 5.75
C GLN A 60 8.84 -14.23 6.06
N VAL A 61 10.00 -13.65 6.32
CA VAL A 61 10.15 -12.21 6.61
C VAL A 61 9.77 -11.36 5.41
N HIS A 62 10.20 -11.75 4.20
CA HIS A 62 9.78 -11.08 2.97
C HIS A 62 8.26 -11.18 2.77
N GLN A 63 7.70 -12.39 2.87
CA GLN A 63 6.28 -12.62 2.65
C GLN A 63 5.39 -11.97 3.72
N PHE A 64 5.89 -11.83 4.94
CA PHE A 64 5.18 -11.16 6.03
C PHE A 64 4.85 -9.69 5.69
N ARG A 65 5.59 -9.05 4.78
CA ARG A 65 5.30 -7.70 4.29
C ARG A 65 3.91 -7.61 3.64
N TYR A 66 3.45 -8.69 2.99
CA TYR A 66 2.13 -8.78 2.38
C TYR A 66 1.03 -8.86 3.45
N VAL A 67 1.26 -9.65 4.51
CA VAL A 67 0.34 -9.78 5.65
C VAL A 67 0.21 -8.45 6.40
N ILE A 68 1.33 -7.76 6.66
CA ILE A 68 1.31 -6.43 7.28
C ILE A 68 0.51 -5.44 6.43
N SER A 69 0.75 -5.43 5.11
CA SER A 69 0.02 -4.56 4.18
C SER A 69 -1.49 -4.84 4.20
N SER A 70 -1.88 -6.11 4.20
CA SER A 70 -3.27 -6.54 4.33
C SER A 70 -3.88 -6.11 5.67
N GLN A 71 -3.17 -6.27 6.79
CA GLN A 71 -3.63 -5.77 8.09
C GLN A 71 -3.82 -4.25 8.09
N GLN A 72 -2.91 -3.50 7.46
CA GLN A 72 -3.02 -2.05 7.37
C GLN A 72 -4.23 -1.62 6.55
N ALA A 73 -4.53 -2.31 5.44
CA ALA A 73 -5.77 -2.12 4.68
C ALA A 73 -7.00 -2.42 5.56
N GLN A 74 -6.99 -3.52 6.31
CA GLN A 74 -8.08 -3.89 7.23
C GLN A 74 -8.29 -2.86 8.35
N TYR A 75 -7.23 -2.28 8.90
CA TYR A 75 -7.35 -1.17 9.85
C TYR A 75 -8.11 0.00 9.23
N ILE A 76 -7.75 0.40 8.00
CA ILE A 76 -8.45 1.50 7.32
C ILE A 76 -9.91 1.15 7.08
N ARG A 77 -10.21 -0.06 6.59
CA ARG A 77 -11.58 -0.52 6.37
C ARG A 77 -12.39 -0.48 7.67
N ARG A 78 -11.86 -1.06 8.74
CA ARG A 78 -12.52 -1.14 10.05
C ARG A 78 -12.85 0.22 10.66
N TYR A 79 -11.94 1.19 10.58
CA TYR A 79 -12.08 2.45 11.32
C TYR A 79 -12.55 3.64 10.47
N TYR A 80 -12.43 3.57 9.14
CA TYR A 80 -12.70 4.71 8.25
C TYR A 80 -13.70 4.42 7.13
N LYS A 81 -13.94 3.15 6.77
CA LYS A 81 -14.89 2.79 5.70
C LYS A 81 -16.30 2.73 6.27
N LYS A 82 -17.19 3.59 5.76
CA LYS A 82 -18.63 3.56 6.03
C LYS A 82 -19.35 2.86 4.88
N SER A 83 -20.64 2.59 5.04
CA SER A 83 -21.47 2.08 3.94
C SER A 83 -21.32 2.95 2.70
N HIS A 84 -21.23 2.31 1.53
CA HIS A 84 -21.04 2.95 0.22
C HIS A 84 -19.72 3.71 0.02
N MET A 85 -18.77 3.65 0.98
CA MET A 85 -17.42 4.17 0.75
C MET A 85 -16.55 3.12 0.05
N THR A 86 -15.78 3.58 -0.93
CA THR A 86 -14.64 2.83 -1.48
C THR A 86 -13.49 2.80 -0.46
N ASP A 87 -12.56 1.85 -0.63
CA ASP A 87 -11.33 1.79 0.17
C ASP A 87 -10.50 3.07 0.02
N GLY A 88 -10.45 3.63 -1.20
CA GLY A 88 -9.80 4.90 -1.48
C GLY A 88 -10.39 6.05 -0.66
N GLN A 89 -11.72 6.16 -0.58
CA GLN A 89 -12.36 7.19 0.26
C GLN A 89 -12.08 7.00 1.75
N ALA A 90 -12.03 5.75 2.21
CA ALA A 90 -11.64 5.43 3.59
C ALA A 90 -10.18 5.84 3.87
N LEU A 91 -9.26 5.49 2.96
CA LEU A 91 -7.84 5.88 3.06
C LEU A 91 -7.70 7.41 3.04
N ALA A 92 -8.42 8.09 2.15
CA ALA A 92 -8.39 9.55 2.07
C ALA A 92 -8.85 10.19 3.39
N SER A 93 -9.86 9.62 4.05
CA SER A 93 -10.34 10.07 5.35
C SER A 93 -9.29 9.87 6.44
N TYR A 94 -8.64 8.70 6.48
CA TYR A 94 -7.53 8.42 7.39
C TYR A 94 -6.38 9.41 7.22
N LEU A 95 -5.89 9.58 5.98
CA LEU A 95 -4.79 10.51 5.69
C LEU A 95 -5.13 11.95 6.03
N LYS A 96 -6.40 12.33 5.85
CA LYS A 96 -6.90 13.65 6.20
C LYS A 96 -6.96 13.88 7.71
N GLU A 97 -7.40 12.91 8.50
CA GLU A 97 -7.39 13.02 9.97
C GLU A 97 -5.95 13.08 10.50
N ARG A 98 -5.05 12.34 9.87
CA ARG A 98 -3.66 12.17 10.29
C ARG A 98 -2.71 13.25 9.74
N ARG A 99 -3.16 14.52 9.63
CA ARG A 99 -2.39 15.65 9.05
C ARG A 99 -0.96 15.83 9.57
N ILE A 100 -0.64 15.29 10.74
CA ILE A 100 0.68 15.33 11.38
C ILE A 100 1.67 14.34 10.71
N PHE A 101 1.18 13.26 10.09
CA PHE A 101 2.01 12.28 9.41
C PHE A 101 2.10 12.59 7.92
N SER A 102 3.32 12.61 7.38
CA SER A 102 3.54 12.80 5.95
C SER A 102 3.06 11.59 5.16
N TYR A 103 2.35 11.86 4.07
CA TYR A 103 2.08 10.89 3.02
C TYR A 103 2.66 11.38 1.70
N TYR A 104 3.04 10.44 0.83
CA TYR A 104 3.68 10.70 -0.45
C TYR A 104 2.87 10.03 -1.57
N LEU A 105 2.58 10.81 -2.62
CA LEU A 105 1.81 10.39 -3.81
C LEU A 105 2.62 10.52 -5.11
N ASN A 106 3.86 10.98 -5.02
CA ASN A 106 4.75 11.22 -6.16
C ASN A 106 5.73 10.08 -6.39
N GLU A 107 5.62 9.00 -5.62
CA GLU A 107 6.46 7.82 -5.77
C GLU A 107 6.10 7.03 -7.02
N PRO A 108 7.09 6.42 -7.71
CA PRO A 108 6.82 5.61 -8.89
C PRO A 108 5.88 4.43 -8.57
N SER A 109 4.72 4.37 -9.22
CA SER A 109 3.78 3.23 -9.14
C SER A 109 3.85 2.28 -10.35
N ARG A 110 4.83 2.46 -11.24
CA ARG A 110 4.99 1.70 -12.49
C ARG A 110 4.95 0.19 -12.28
N PHE A 111 5.58 -0.30 -11.20
CA PHE A 111 5.62 -1.74 -10.88
C PHE A 111 4.26 -2.31 -10.44
N HIS A 112 3.32 -1.47 -10.05
CA HIS A 112 1.95 -1.83 -9.70
C HIS A 112 0.96 -1.59 -10.85
N ASN A 113 1.46 -1.39 -12.08
CA ASN A 113 0.66 -1.19 -13.28
C ASN A 113 0.96 -2.28 -14.31
N LYS A 114 1.04 -3.54 -13.87
CA LYS A 114 1.29 -4.67 -14.78
C LYS A 114 0.04 -4.99 -15.59
N VAL A 115 0.25 -5.30 -16.86
CA VAL A 115 -0.77 -5.74 -17.82
C VAL A 115 -0.18 -6.88 -18.65
N ALA A 116 -1.03 -7.78 -19.14
CA ALA A 116 -0.64 -8.74 -20.16
C ALA A 116 -0.83 -8.10 -21.53
N ILE A 117 -0.05 -8.52 -22.51
CA ILE A 117 -0.11 -8.03 -23.88
C ILE A 117 -0.35 -9.25 -24.78
N SER A 118 -1.49 -9.28 -25.46
CA SER A 118 -1.80 -10.26 -26.50
C SER A 118 -2.30 -9.50 -27.72
N ASP A 119 -1.79 -9.86 -28.91
CA ASP A 119 -2.28 -9.33 -30.19
C ASP A 119 -2.33 -7.79 -30.26
N GLY A 120 -1.34 -7.14 -29.64
CA GLY A 120 -1.25 -5.67 -29.57
C GLY A 120 -2.23 -5.00 -28.59
N SER A 121 -3.05 -5.77 -27.88
CA SER A 121 -4.03 -5.30 -26.91
C SER A 121 -3.56 -5.46 -25.47
N LEU A 122 -3.92 -4.50 -24.61
CA LEU A 122 -3.64 -4.56 -23.18
C LEU A 122 -4.74 -5.33 -22.45
N HIS A 123 -4.33 -6.32 -21.67
CA HIS A 123 -5.20 -7.06 -20.77
C HIS A 123 -4.84 -6.73 -19.33
N TYR A 124 -5.75 -6.03 -18.66
CA TYR A 124 -5.58 -5.66 -17.25
C TYR A 124 -5.92 -6.86 -16.35
N PRO A 125 -5.17 -7.05 -15.25
CA PRO A 125 -5.55 -8.01 -14.21
C PRO A 125 -7.00 -7.76 -13.76
N GLY A 126 -7.82 -8.81 -13.70
CA GLY A 126 -9.24 -8.71 -13.37
C GLY A 126 -10.12 -8.13 -14.49
N GLY A 127 -9.58 -7.92 -15.69
CA GLY A 127 -10.32 -7.49 -16.88
C GLY A 127 -10.76 -6.02 -16.87
N LYS A 128 -10.36 -5.23 -15.87
CA LYS A 128 -10.77 -3.82 -15.73
C LYS A 128 -9.57 -2.89 -15.90
N GLU A 129 -9.71 -1.94 -16.80
CA GLU A 129 -8.71 -0.89 -16.98
C GLU A 129 -8.45 -0.14 -15.68
N SER A 130 -7.18 0.01 -15.32
CA SER A 130 -6.81 0.71 -14.09
C SER A 130 -5.42 1.33 -14.18
N TYR A 131 -5.30 2.53 -13.61
CA TYR A 131 -4.07 3.32 -13.49
C TYR A 131 -3.69 3.45 -12.02
N ASN A 132 -3.14 2.36 -11.49
CA ASN A 132 -2.94 2.19 -10.06
C ASN A 132 -1.98 3.24 -9.48
N ILE A 133 -2.38 3.82 -8.35
CA ILE A 133 -1.58 4.82 -7.63
C ILE A 133 -0.96 4.21 -6.37
N LYS A 134 0.24 4.68 -6.05
CA LYS A 134 0.96 4.31 -4.82
C LYS A 134 0.85 5.44 -3.81
N VAL A 135 0.47 5.08 -2.59
CA VAL A 135 0.39 5.98 -1.45
C VAL A 135 1.31 5.47 -0.37
N LEU A 136 2.39 6.21 -0.11
CA LEU A 136 3.26 5.92 1.03
C LEU A 136 2.88 6.77 2.23
N SER A 137 2.95 6.18 3.42
CA SER A 137 2.74 6.87 4.68
C SER A 137 3.69 6.32 5.75
N ASN A 138 3.64 6.89 6.96
CA ASN A 138 4.49 6.50 8.08
C ASN A 138 5.98 6.42 7.71
N GLN A 139 6.51 7.51 7.16
CA GLN A 139 7.91 7.58 6.75
C GLN A 139 8.31 6.45 5.78
N PHE A 140 7.50 6.19 4.75
CA PHE A 140 7.76 5.24 3.66
C PHE A 140 7.54 3.75 4.00
N HIS A 141 7.22 3.41 5.26
CA HIS A 141 7.02 2.02 5.68
C HIS A 141 5.67 1.45 5.26
N SER A 142 4.59 2.22 5.41
CA SER A 142 3.25 1.79 5.00
C SER A 142 3.01 2.17 3.56
N GLU A 143 2.69 1.17 2.73
CA GLU A 143 2.36 1.32 1.32
C GLU A 143 0.93 0.87 1.08
N PHE A 144 0.18 1.69 0.35
CA PHE A 144 -1.11 1.33 -0.19
C PHE A 144 -1.10 1.49 -1.70
N ILE A 145 -1.67 0.52 -2.40
CA ILE A 145 -1.94 0.61 -3.83
C ILE A 145 -3.45 0.70 -4.01
N LEU A 146 -3.89 1.74 -4.71
CA LEU A 146 -5.30 1.93 -5.05
C LEU A 146 -5.50 1.75 -6.55
N SER A 147 -6.53 0.98 -6.90
CA SER A 147 -7.03 0.93 -8.28
C SER A 147 -7.76 2.21 -8.66
N SER A 148 -7.97 2.43 -9.96
CA SER A 148 -8.82 3.53 -10.47
C SER A 148 -10.27 3.43 -9.97
N HIS A 149 -10.69 2.24 -9.53
CA HIS A 149 -12.01 1.99 -8.94
C HIS A 149 -12.06 2.24 -7.43
N GLY A 150 -10.94 2.62 -6.82
CA GLY A 150 -10.85 2.94 -5.39
C GLY A 150 -10.80 1.71 -4.47
N SER A 151 -10.44 0.53 -4.98
CA SER A 151 -10.17 -0.66 -4.16
C SER A 151 -8.72 -0.68 -3.69
N PHE A 152 -8.45 -1.20 -2.49
CA PHE A 152 -7.09 -1.62 -2.15
C PHE A 152 -6.68 -2.83 -2.98
N LEU A 153 -5.42 -2.83 -3.41
CA LEU A 153 -4.79 -3.97 -4.05
C LEU A 153 -3.77 -4.58 -3.08
N ASN A 154 -4.02 -5.82 -2.66
CA ASN A 154 -3.16 -6.57 -1.74
C ASN A 154 -3.00 -8.02 -2.24
N GLU A 155 -1.80 -8.56 -2.13
CA GLU A 155 -1.49 -9.92 -2.55
C GLU A 155 -2.19 -10.99 -1.69
N VAL A 156 -2.40 -10.65 -0.42
CA VAL A 156 -3.05 -11.51 0.59
C VAL A 156 -4.16 -10.75 1.31
N ASP A 157 -5.07 -10.14 0.55
CA ASP A 157 -6.24 -9.43 1.10
C ASP A 157 -7.09 -10.38 1.97
N ALA A 158 -7.50 -9.91 3.15
CA ALA A 158 -8.29 -10.67 4.11
C ALA A 158 -9.82 -10.57 3.94
N GLU A 159 -10.32 -9.72 3.04
CA GLU A 159 -11.73 -9.62 2.65
C GLU A 159 -12.01 -10.30 1.30
N VAL A 160 -11.17 -10.08 0.29
CA VAL A 160 -11.41 -10.60 -1.07
C VAL A 160 -10.12 -10.85 -1.85
N VAL A 161 -9.97 -12.06 -2.37
CA VAL A 161 -8.84 -12.42 -3.23
C VAL A 161 -9.18 -12.07 -4.69
N THR A 162 -8.34 -11.25 -5.33
CA THR A 162 -8.53 -10.81 -6.72
C THR A 162 -7.22 -10.91 -7.51
N GLU A 163 -7.32 -11.12 -8.83
CA GLU A 163 -6.15 -11.12 -9.72
C GLU A 163 -5.43 -9.77 -9.70
N GLU A 164 -6.18 -8.66 -9.69
CA GLU A 164 -5.60 -7.31 -9.58
C GLU A 164 -4.82 -7.09 -8.29
N GLY A 165 -5.32 -7.60 -7.15
CA GLY A 165 -4.64 -7.56 -5.87
C GLY A 165 -3.35 -8.37 -5.88
N ILE A 166 -3.37 -9.58 -6.44
CA ILE A 166 -2.21 -10.48 -6.48
C ILE A 166 -1.11 -9.94 -7.40
N VAL A 167 -1.48 -9.43 -8.59
CA VAL A 167 -0.51 -8.99 -9.61
C VAL A 167 0.10 -7.62 -9.28
N ASN A 168 -0.71 -6.71 -8.74
CA ASN A 168 -0.33 -5.30 -8.56
C ASN A 168 -0.28 -4.85 -7.08
N GLY A 169 -0.40 -5.78 -6.15
CA GLY A 169 -0.57 -5.52 -4.72
C GLY A 169 0.49 -4.66 -4.05
N ALA A 170 0.11 -4.18 -2.87
CA ALA A 170 0.90 -3.35 -1.98
C ALA A 170 1.70 -4.19 -0.98
N SER A 171 2.93 -3.78 -0.70
CA SER A 171 3.76 -4.45 0.31
C SER A 171 4.33 -3.46 1.33
N PHE A 172 4.34 -3.83 2.60
CA PHE A 172 5.01 -3.05 3.64
C PHE A 172 6.51 -2.91 3.33
N ASN A 173 7.14 -1.77 3.62
CA ASN A 173 8.57 -1.56 3.36
C ASN A 173 9.37 -1.64 4.66
N TYR A 174 10.34 -2.55 4.73
CA TYR A 174 11.34 -2.55 5.80
C TYR A 174 12.44 -1.52 5.53
N GLY A 175 12.88 -1.41 4.27
CA GLY A 175 13.98 -0.56 3.86
C GLY A 175 13.57 0.90 3.65
N ARG A 176 14.54 1.80 3.80
CA ARG A 176 14.46 3.19 3.37
C ARG A 176 15.75 3.57 2.65
N PHE A 177 15.66 4.55 1.75
CA PHE A 177 16.81 5.05 0.99
C PHE A 177 17.58 3.91 0.30
N SER A 178 18.89 3.79 0.54
CA SER A 178 19.73 2.74 -0.04
C SER A 178 19.33 1.33 0.36
N ARG A 179 18.70 1.15 1.54
CA ARG A 179 18.28 -0.17 2.04
C ARG A 179 16.99 -0.67 1.39
N HIS A 180 16.23 0.18 0.70
CA HIS A 180 14.97 -0.21 0.05
C HIS A 180 15.19 -1.36 -0.96
N TRP A 181 16.24 -1.27 -1.79
CA TRP A 181 16.54 -2.34 -2.74
C TRP A 181 16.81 -3.67 -2.04
N GLN A 182 17.69 -3.65 -1.04
CA GLN A 182 18.19 -4.85 -0.38
C GLN A 182 17.13 -5.58 0.46
N LEU A 183 16.17 -4.83 1.02
CA LEU A 183 15.15 -5.40 1.92
C LEU A 183 13.77 -5.58 1.26
N ASP A 184 13.47 -4.79 0.24
CA ASP A 184 12.11 -4.73 -0.31
C ASP A 184 12.00 -5.16 -1.78
N VAL A 185 13.08 -5.02 -2.57
CA VAL A 185 13.06 -5.26 -4.03
C VAL A 185 13.82 -6.54 -4.40
N ASP A 186 15.07 -6.67 -3.99
CA ASP A 186 15.91 -7.83 -4.33
C ASP A 186 15.33 -9.15 -3.79
N PRO A 187 14.72 -9.21 -2.58
CA PRO A 187 14.06 -10.41 -2.09
C PRO A 187 12.85 -10.90 -2.92
N VAL A 188 12.26 -10.07 -3.80
CA VAL A 188 11.08 -10.44 -4.60
C VAL A 188 11.34 -11.68 -5.46
N GLY A 189 12.49 -11.73 -6.16
CA GLY A 189 12.84 -12.87 -7.01
C GLY A 189 12.90 -14.21 -6.25
N PRO A 190 13.78 -14.34 -5.24
CA PRO A 190 13.95 -15.59 -4.50
C PRO A 190 12.77 -15.93 -3.59
N HIS A 191 12.05 -14.95 -3.04
CA HIS A 191 11.14 -15.19 -1.92
C HIS A 191 9.66 -14.90 -2.20
N ASP A 192 9.28 -14.42 -3.37
CA ASP A 192 7.85 -14.28 -3.67
C ASP A 192 7.11 -15.62 -3.61
N PRO A 193 5.88 -15.63 -3.07
CA PRO A 193 5.06 -16.83 -2.97
C PRO A 193 4.81 -17.47 -4.34
N ILE A 194 4.72 -18.81 -4.34
CA ILE A 194 4.50 -19.57 -5.57
C ILE A 194 3.17 -19.19 -6.23
N PHE A 195 2.09 -18.98 -5.47
CA PHE A 195 0.79 -18.62 -6.02
C PHE A 195 0.85 -17.29 -6.78
N ARG A 196 1.53 -16.27 -6.23
CA ARG A 196 1.71 -14.97 -6.86
C ARG A 196 2.52 -15.08 -8.14
N LYS A 197 3.61 -15.85 -8.13
CA LYS A 197 4.44 -16.10 -9.33
C LYS A 197 3.63 -16.73 -10.46
N LYS A 198 2.79 -17.72 -10.13
CA LYS A 198 1.89 -18.38 -11.09
C LYS A 198 0.88 -17.39 -11.67
N MET A 199 0.20 -16.62 -10.82
CA MET A 199 -0.85 -15.68 -11.26
C MET A 199 -0.29 -14.46 -12.00
N SER A 200 0.93 -14.02 -11.67
CA SER A 200 1.58 -12.88 -12.32
C SER A 200 2.23 -13.23 -13.66
N LYS A 201 2.20 -14.50 -14.07
CA LYS A 201 2.83 -14.96 -15.32
C LYS A 201 2.15 -14.27 -16.52
N GLY A 202 2.97 -13.67 -17.38
CA GLY A 202 2.50 -12.95 -18.58
C GLY A 202 2.22 -11.46 -18.35
N PHE A 203 2.01 -11.03 -17.10
CA PHE A 203 1.82 -9.62 -16.76
C PHE A 203 3.16 -8.89 -16.67
N GLN A 204 3.24 -7.72 -17.29
CA GLN A 204 4.46 -6.91 -17.36
C GLN A 204 4.16 -5.45 -17.03
N SER A 205 5.02 -4.84 -16.21
CA SER A 205 5.00 -3.40 -15.98
C SER A 205 5.50 -2.64 -17.21
N PRO A 206 4.97 -1.43 -17.50
CA PRO A 206 5.53 -0.55 -18.51
C PRO A 206 7.02 -0.30 -18.26
N LYS A 207 7.82 -0.07 -19.30
CA LYS A 207 9.27 0.14 -19.20
C LYS A 207 9.62 1.53 -18.67
N ASN A 208 10.77 1.67 -18.01
CA ASN A 208 11.27 2.97 -17.51
C ASN A 208 12.10 3.73 -18.55
N SER A 209 11.77 3.59 -19.83
CA SER A 209 12.56 4.13 -20.94
C SER A 209 12.13 5.58 -21.24
N LYS A 210 13.00 6.55 -20.99
CA LYS A 210 12.68 7.97 -21.21
C LYS A 210 13.29 8.46 -22.53
N LYS A 211 12.53 9.22 -23.31
CA LYS A 211 13.07 9.95 -24.46
C LYS A 211 13.98 11.07 -23.97
N ARG A 212 15.26 11.04 -24.35
CA ARG A 212 16.22 12.12 -24.10
C ARG A 212 16.44 12.89 -25.39
N PHE A 213 16.44 14.22 -25.30
CA PHE A 213 16.70 15.07 -26.45
C PHE A 213 18.11 14.81 -27.00
N GLY A 214 18.26 14.70 -28.32
CA GLY A 214 19.55 14.41 -28.97
C GLY A 214 20.03 12.96 -28.89
N CYS A 215 19.27 12.05 -28.26
CA CYS A 215 19.60 10.62 -28.22
C CYS A 215 18.71 9.81 -29.15
N LYS A 216 19.24 8.72 -29.71
CA LYS A 216 18.42 7.69 -30.38
C LYS A 216 17.37 7.17 -29.40
N LEU A 217 16.19 6.88 -29.92
CA LEU A 217 15.11 6.29 -29.15
C LEU A 217 15.53 4.89 -28.71
N ALA A 218 15.22 4.51 -27.47
CA ALA A 218 15.44 3.14 -27.01
C ALA A 218 14.55 2.17 -27.79
N ASP A 219 15.07 0.99 -28.13
CA ASP A 219 14.33 -0.02 -28.91
C ASP A 219 13.03 -0.44 -28.22
N ASP A 220 12.99 -0.39 -26.89
CA ASP A 220 11.82 -0.72 -26.08
C ASP A 220 10.92 0.48 -25.73
N TYR A 221 11.16 1.66 -26.31
CA TYR A 221 10.40 2.88 -26.00
C TYR A 221 8.91 2.77 -26.33
N GLU A 222 8.55 1.89 -27.26
CA GLU A 222 7.16 1.57 -27.55
C GLU A 222 6.40 1.05 -26.32
N ARG A 223 7.11 0.34 -25.43
CA ARG A 223 6.57 -0.16 -24.15
C ARG A 223 6.80 0.80 -22.98
N SER A 224 7.24 2.03 -23.24
CA SER A 224 7.60 2.98 -22.19
C SER A 224 6.39 3.49 -21.41
N TYR A 225 6.57 3.60 -20.09
CA TYR A 225 5.66 4.28 -19.18
C TYR A 225 5.38 5.75 -19.55
N PHE A 226 6.32 6.39 -20.25
CA PHE A 226 6.31 7.82 -20.57
C PHE A 226 5.90 8.11 -22.01
N ASN A 227 5.78 7.11 -22.88
CA ASN A 227 5.46 7.29 -24.29
C ASN A 227 3.95 7.59 -24.47
N PRO A 228 3.56 8.76 -25.02
CA PRO A 228 2.15 9.12 -25.21
C PRO A 228 1.51 8.52 -26.46
N THR A 229 2.29 7.83 -27.30
CA THR A 229 1.81 7.16 -28.52
C THR A 229 2.22 5.69 -28.55
N GLY A 230 2.70 5.15 -27.43
CA GLY A 230 3.16 3.76 -27.34
C GLY A 230 2.06 2.80 -26.90
N LEU A 231 2.40 1.52 -26.80
CA LEU A 231 1.51 0.43 -26.42
C LEU A 231 0.72 0.66 -25.12
N TYR A 232 1.32 1.33 -24.14
CA TYR A 232 0.67 1.64 -22.84
C TYR A 232 -0.09 2.99 -22.85
N ALA A 233 -0.12 3.70 -23.97
CA ALA A 233 -0.79 4.98 -24.08
C ALA A 233 -2.29 4.80 -24.31
N LYS A 234 -3.07 5.80 -23.87
CA LYS A 234 -4.51 5.88 -24.13
C LYS A 234 -4.91 7.34 -24.32
N ASP A 235 -5.77 7.60 -25.30
CA ASP A 235 -6.30 8.94 -25.63
C ASP A 235 -5.20 10.01 -25.78
N GLY A 236 -4.11 9.66 -26.47
CA GLY A 236 -2.95 10.56 -26.67
C GLY A 236 -2.18 10.91 -25.40
N ALA A 237 -2.37 10.15 -24.31
CA ALA A 237 -1.70 10.33 -23.04
C ALA A 237 -0.93 9.07 -22.64
N SER A 238 0.29 9.25 -22.12
CA SER A 238 1.09 8.14 -21.60
C SER A 238 0.48 7.57 -20.33
N HIS A 239 0.78 6.29 -20.03
CA HIS A 239 0.36 5.65 -18.77
C HIS A 239 0.76 6.47 -17.54
N PHE A 240 1.96 7.07 -17.56
CA PHE A 240 2.41 8.00 -16.51
C PHE A 240 1.48 9.20 -16.32
N LYS A 241 0.97 9.78 -17.41
CA LYS A 241 0.05 10.93 -17.34
C LYS A 241 -1.28 10.51 -16.72
N TRP A 242 -1.79 9.33 -17.04
CA TRP A 242 -3.00 8.76 -16.45
C TRP A 242 -2.83 8.47 -14.95
N VAL A 243 -1.76 7.77 -14.55
CA VAL A 243 -1.44 7.57 -13.13
C VAL A 243 -1.33 8.90 -12.38
N ARG A 244 -0.67 9.91 -12.97
CA ARG A 244 -0.56 11.24 -12.36
C ARG A 244 -1.92 11.94 -12.25
N LYS A 245 -2.85 11.69 -13.16
CA LYS A 245 -4.24 12.19 -13.09
C LYS A 245 -4.97 11.54 -11.92
N GLU A 246 -4.86 10.22 -11.75
CA GLU A 246 -5.41 9.50 -10.59
C GLU A 246 -4.83 10.00 -9.27
N SER A 247 -3.51 10.18 -9.17
CA SER A 247 -2.87 10.70 -7.95
C SER A 247 -3.35 12.11 -7.60
N LYS A 248 -3.58 12.97 -8.61
CA LYS A 248 -4.14 14.31 -8.42
C LYS A 248 -5.60 14.25 -7.98
N SER A 249 -6.40 13.38 -8.59
CA SER A 249 -7.80 13.14 -8.20
C SER A 249 -7.88 12.73 -6.74
N PHE A 250 -7.11 11.73 -6.34
CA PHE A 250 -7.02 11.25 -4.96
C PHE A 250 -6.57 12.34 -3.98
N LYS A 251 -5.55 13.12 -4.33
CA LYS A 251 -5.12 14.29 -3.53
C LYS A 251 -6.24 15.33 -3.39
N GLY A 252 -7.03 15.53 -4.44
CA GLY A 252 -8.23 16.36 -4.44
C GLY A 252 -9.26 15.84 -3.44
N GLN A 253 -9.54 14.53 -3.44
CA GLN A 253 -10.45 13.89 -2.48
C GLN A 253 -10.00 14.09 -1.02
N ILE A 254 -8.71 13.86 -0.70
CA ILE A 254 -8.17 14.13 0.65
C ILE A 254 -8.43 15.58 1.08
N LYS A 255 -8.29 16.54 0.14
CA LYS A 255 -8.51 17.96 0.42
C LYS A 255 -9.98 18.31 0.61
N SER A 256 -10.89 17.74 -0.21
CA SER A 256 -12.32 18.04 -0.19
C SER A 256 -13.06 17.41 1.00
N LEU A 257 -12.57 16.30 1.55
CA LEU A 257 -13.09 15.72 2.80
C LEU A 257 -13.02 16.77 3.92
N GLY A 258 -14.18 17.36 4.24
CA GLY A 258 -14.32 18.48 5.17
C GLY A 258 -15.08 19.72 4.64
N ARG A 259 -15.56 19.75 3.40
CA ARG A 259 -16.53 20.79 2.95
C ARG A 259 -17.99 20.45 3.29
N ASP A 260 -18.34 19.17 3.37
CA ASP A 260 -19.74 18.73 3.60
C ASP A 260 -19.98 18.08 4.99
N GLY A 261 -19.15 18.39 5.99
CA GLY A 261 -19.08 17.62 7.24
C GLY A 261 -19.25 18.43 8.53
N ASN A 262 -20.17 19.38 8.57
CA ASN A 262 -20.42 20.21 9.76
C ASN A 262 -21.24 19.52 10.87
N GLN A 263 -21.36 18.18 10.86
CA GLN A 263 -22.08 17.42 11.90
C GLN A 263 -21.18 16.64 12.87
N GLN A 264 -19.94 16.30 12.52
CA GLN A 264 -19.10 15.45 13.40
C GLN A 264 -18.17 16.21 14.35
N ARG A 265 -18.07 17.55 14.23
CA ARG A 265 -17.39 18.37 15.25
C ARG A 265 -18.16 18.44 16.57
N SER A 266 -19.45 18.06 16.61
CA SER A 266 -20.22 18.13 17.85
C SER A 266 -19.82 17.03 18.84
N VAL A 267 -19.67 15.77 18.43
CA VAL A 267 -19.51 14.63 19.37
C VAL A 267 -18.17 14.67 20.12
N LEU A 268 -17.05 14.96 19.43
CA LEU A 268 -15.73 15.10 20.06
C LEU A 268 -15.60 16.40 20.88
N SER A 269 -16.32 17.47 20.52
CA SER A 269 -16.34 18.70 21.33
C SER A 269 -17.22 18.57 22.57
N ILE A 270 -18.32 17.80 22.47
CA ILE A 270 -19.20 17.46 23.60
C ILE A 270 -18.45 16.55 24.57
N PHE A 271 -17.74 15.51 24.09
CA PHE A 271 -16.90 14.67 24.94
C PHE A 271 -15.79 15.47 25.66
N ARG A 272 -15.14 16.42 24.97
CA ARG A 272 -14.15 17.30 25.61
C ARG A 272 -14.76 18.29 26.61
N LYS A 273 -15.97 18.80 26.36
CA LYS A 273 -16.68 19.70 27.29
C LYS A 273 -17.23 18.98 28.53
N ILE A 274 -17.63 17.71 28.39
CA ILE A 274 -18.14 16.89 29.50
C ILE A 274 -17.00 16.34 30.38
N MET A 275 -15.83 16.04 29.80
CA MET A 275 -14.70 15.46 30.56
C MET A 275 -13.75 16.51 31.17
N ALA A 276 -13.74 17.76 30.69
CA ALA A 276 -12.90 18.83 31.23
C ALA A 276 -13.21 19.22 32.70
N PRO A 277 -14.47 19.20 33.19
CA PRO A 277 -14.76 19.46 34.61
C PRO A 277 -14.39 18.28 35.52
N ILE A 278 -14.44 17.04 35.02
CA ILE A 278 -14.24 15.82 35.81
C ILE A 278 -12.76 15.67 36.21
N PHE A 279 -11.82 16.05 35.34
CA PHE A 279 -10.39 16.07 35.66
C PHE A 279 -9.95 17.24 36.56
N ARG A 280 -10.74 18.31 36.66
CA ARG A 280 -10.45 19.44 37.56
C ARG A 280 -10.89 19.22 38.99
N ILE A 281 -11.79 18.25 39.24
CA ILE A 281 -12.27 17.92 40.59
C ILE A 281 -11.33 16.92 41.29
N SER A 282 -10.70 15.99 40.57
CA SER A 282 -9.81 15.00 41.20
C SER A 282 -8.49 15.57 41.72
N GLN A 283 -8.04 16.74 41.24
CA GLN A 283 -6.84 17.42 41.72
C GLN A 283 -7.07 18.33 42.95
N ARG A 284 -8.33 18.53 43.37
CA ARG A 284 -8.65 19.29 44.60
C ARG A 284 -8.87 18.41 45.83
N ILE A 285 -9.00 17.10 45.68
CA ILE A 285 -9.40 16.18 46.76
C ILE A 285 -8.21 15.43 47.37
N PHE A 286 -7.06 15.36 46.70
CA PHE A 286 -5.85 14.75 47.25
C PHE A 286 -4.65 15.70 47.16
N PRO A 287 -4.38 16.53 48.17
CA PRO A 287 -3.09 17.19 48.28
C PRO A 287 -2.03 16.11 48.56
N LYS A 288 -0.97 16.09 47.75
CA LYS A 288 0.19 15.23 47.98
C LYS A 288 0.73 15.47 49.40
N LYS A 289 0.78 14.41 50.20
CA LYS A 289 1.74 14.23 51.28
C LYS A 289 2.67 13.11 50.89
#